data_AF-A0AAE6NWB5-F1
#
_entry.id   AF-A0AAE6NWB5-F1
#
_cell.length_a   1.000
_cell.length_b   1.000
_cell.length_c   1.000
_cell.angle_alpha   90.00
_cell.angle_beta   90.00
_cell.angle_gamma   90.00
#
_symmetry.space_group_name_H-M   'P 1'
#
loop_
_entity.id
_entity.type
_entity.pdbx_description
1 polymer ?
#
loop_
_entity_poly.entity_id
_entity_poly.type
_entity_poly.pdbx_seq_one_letter_code
_entity_poly.pdbx_strand_id
1 'polypeptide(L)'
;MGLLEDWENAPYTTVSQMPQTGTATYRGVAMYGEGEVLSSAEMQANFANDSISGRLHNFQAQNGTPISGEVAIRNGVITGAEYSATLAGQLSAAGERASVSGTAYGDFSGRQAEIVDGSISAQVETSYGTEYVSGEMILKR
;
A
#
# COMPACT_ATOMS: atom_id res chain seq x y z
N MET A 1 -4.40 14.19 -16.48
CA MET A 1 -5.31 13.13 -16.02
C MET A 1 -4.76 12.65 -14.70
N GLY A 2 -5.59 12.74 -13.67
CA GLY A 2 -5.18 12.42 -12.29
C GLY A 2 -5.17 10.91 -12.05
N LEU A 3 -4.38 10.46 -11.08
CA LEU A 3 -4.28 9.06 -10.65
C LEU A 3 -5.66 8.43 -10.36
N LEU A 4 -6.57 9.21 -9.77
CA LEU A 4 -7.92 8.76 -9.42
C LEU A 4 -8.79 8.53 -10.67
N GLU A 5 -8.76 9.46 -11.63
CA GLU A 5 -9.52 9.35 -12.90
C GLU A 5 -9.06 8.14 -13.73
N ASP A 6 -7.76 7.86 -13.71
CA ASP A 6 -7.19 6.71 -14.43
C ASP A 6 -7.64 5.38 -13.82
N TRP A 7 -7.79 5.31 -12.50
CA TRP A 7 -8.24 4.09 -11.80
C TRP A 7 -9.74 3.84 -11.95
N GLU A 8 -10.59 4.85 -11.79
CA GLU A 8 -12.06 4.68 -11.91
C GLU A 8 -12.49 4.11 -13.27
N ASN A 9 -11.66 4.29 -14.29
CA ASN A 9 -11.93 3.83 -15.66
C ASN A 9 -11.04 2.67 -16.12
N ALA A 10 -10.13 2.19 -15.28
CA ALA A 10 -9.23 1.09 -15.64
C ALA A 10 -10.00 -0.24 -15.63
N PRO A 11 -9.97 -1.03 -16.72
CA PRO A 11 -10.47 -2.39 -16.66
C PRO A 11 -9.57 -3.24 -15.76
N TYR A 12 -10.15 -4.15 -14.98
CA TYR A 12 -9.38 -5.14 -14.22
C TYR A 12 -8.42 -5.90 -15.12
N THR A 13 -7.19 -6.12 -14.65
CA THR A 13 -6.22 -6.94 -15.38
C THR A 13 -6.63 -8.41 -15.26
N THR A 14 -6.79 -9.10 -16.38
CA THR A 14 -6.99 -10.55 -16.35
C THR A 14 -5.66 -11.26 -16.10
N VAL A 15 -5.69 -12.49 -15.60
CA VAL A 15 -4.47 -13.32 -15.41
C VAL A 15 -3.64 -13.42 -16.70
N SER A 16 -4.29 -13.49 -17.86
CA SER A 16 -3.60 -13.54 -19.16
C SER A 16 -2.93 -12.23 -19.59
N GLN A 17 -3.28 -11.11 -18.96
CA GLN A 17 -2.71 -9.78 -19.19
C GLN A 17 -1.60 -9.43 -18.21
N MET A 18 -1.44 -10.21 -17.13
CA MET A 18 -0.35 -10.03 -16.18
C MET A 18 1.00 -10.24 -16.86
N PRO A 19 2.00 -9.40 -16.58
CA PRO A 19 3.36 -9.68 -17.00
C PRO A 19 3.82 -11.03 -16.42
N GLN A 20 4.58 -11.81 -17.19
CA GLN A 20 5.14 -13.10 -16.75
C GLN A 20 6.62 -13.00 -16.35
N THR A 21 7.23 -11.85 -16.59
CA THR A 21 8.66 -11.60 -16.34
C THR A 21 8.90 -10.13 -16.04
N GLY A 22 10.04 -9.83 -15.41
CA GLY A 22 10.50 -8.47 -15.18
C GLY A 22 9.95 -7.86 -13.90
N THR A 23 10.28 -6.59 -13.68
CA THR A 23 9.93 -5.84 -12.48
C THR A 23 9.25 -4.53 -12.84
N ALA A 24 8.31 -4.09 -12.01
CA ALA A 24 7.70 -2.77 -12.10
C ALA A 24 7.72 -2.09 -10.73
N THR A 25 7.96 -0.77 -10.72
CA THR A 25 7.88 0.05 -9.52
C THR A 25 6.64 0.91 -9.62
N TYR A 26 5.78 0.85 -8.61
CA TYR A 26 4.56 1.60 -8.47
C TYR A 26 4.73 2.66 -7.39
N ARG A 27 4.14 3.84 -7.61
CA ARG A 27 4.09 4.93 -6.64
C ARG A 27 2.68 5.47 -6.55
N GLY A 28 2.29 5.87 -5.35
CA GLY A 28 0.99 6.47 -5.13
C GLY A 28 0.76 6.83 -3.68
N VAL A 29 -0.49 6.70 -3.25
CA VAL A 29 -0.94 7.14 -1.94
C VAL A 29 -1.68 6.02 -1.23
N ALA A 30 -1.64 6.05 0.10
CA ALA A 30 -2.51 5.28 0.95
C ALA A 30 -3.21 6.20 1.95
N MET A 31 -4.46 5.90 2.23
CA MET A 31 -5.37 6.64 3.10
C MET A 31 -5.87 5.73 4.22
N TYR A 32 -6.00 6.25 5.43
CA TYR A 32 -6.44 5.49 6.60
C TYR A 32 -7.51 6.25 7.38
N GLY A 33 -8.37 5.52 8.10
CA GLY A 33 -9.38 6.12 8.98
C GLY A 33 -10.25 7.15 8.26
N GLU A 34 -10.80 6.80 7.09
CA GLU A 34 -11.64 7.70 6.28
C GLU A 34 -10.97 9.03 5.86
N GLY A 35 -9.63 9.05 5.74
CA GLY A 35 -8.89 10.25 5.33
C GLY A 35 -8.25 11.02 6.47
N GLU A 36 -8.29 10.48 7.69
CA GLU A 36 -7.60 11.05 8.85
C GLU A 36 -6.08 11.02 8.72
N VAL A 37 -5.53 10.02 8.02
CA VAL A 37 -4.09 9.90 7.77
C VAL A 37 -3.85 9.56 6.30
N LEU A 38 -2.84 10.21 5.72
CA LEU A 38 -2.33 9.94 4.38
C LEU A 38 -0.87 9.49 4.45
N SER A 39 -0.44 8.69 3.49
CA SER A 39 0.97 8.33 3.30
C SER A 39 1.30 8.17 1.82
N SER A 40 2.58 8.29 1.49
CA SER A 40 3.13 7.88 0.20
C SER A 40 3.38 6.38 0.21
N ALA A 41 2.95 5.69 -0.85
CA ALA A 41 3.18 4.26 -1.06
C ALA A 41 4.15 4.04 -2.22
N GLU A 42 5.14 3.17 -2.01
CA GLU A 42 6.05 2.70 -3.05
C GLU A 42 6.10 1.18 -3.01
N MET A 43 5.84 0.54 -4.14
CA MET A 43 5.77 -0.91 -4.26
C MET A 43 6.58 -1.37 -5.47
N GLN A 44 7.37 -2.42 -5.32
CA GLN A 44 8.02 -3.11 -6.41
C GLN A 44 7.38 -4.49 -6.58
N ALA A 45 6.81 -4.72 -7.75
CA ALA A 45 6.36 -6.04 -8.17
C ALA A 45 7.45 -6.71 -9.00
N ASN A 46 7.74 -7.98 -8.72
CA ASN A 46 8.59 -8.83 -9.52
C ASN A 46 7.75 -9.99 -10.06
N PHE A 47 7.42 -9.90 -11.35
CA PHE A 47 6.57 -10.87 -12.04
C PHE A 47 7.32 -12.14 -12.45
N ALA A 48 8.66 -12.15 -12.36
CA ALA A 48 9.43 -13.35 -12.65
C ALA A 48 9.42 -14.37 -11.49
N ASN A 49 9.10 -13.93 -10.28
CA ASN A 49 9.06 -14.77 -9.08
C ASN A 49 7.83 -14.50 -8.20
N ASP A 50 6.80 -13.88 -8.76
CA ASP A 50 5.52 -13.60 -8.13
C ASP A 50 5.64 -12.93 -6.75
N SER A 51 6.53 -11.95 -6.61
CA SER A 51 6.81 -11.31 -5.32
C SER A 51 6.59 -9.80 -5.32
N ILE A 52 6.26 -9.27 -4.14
CA ILE A 52 6.11 -7.85 -3.88
C ILE A 52 6.92 -7.43 -2.65
N SER A 53 7.52 -6.25 -2.75
CA SER A 53 8.13 -5.54 -1.63
C SER A 53 7.90 -4.04 -1.75
N GLY A 54 8.10 -3.28 -0.68
CA GLY A 54 7.89 -1.84 -0.74
C GLY A 54 7.85 -1.18 0.63
N ARG A 55 7.26 0.02 0.67
CA ARG A 55 7.08 0.79 1.90
C ARG A 55 5.95 1.81 1.80
N LEU A 56 5.40 2.14 2.96
CA LEU A 56 4.53 3.27 3.24
C LEU A 56 5.35 4.26 4.07
N HIS A 57 5.34 5.54 3.68
CA HIS A 57 6.19 6.57 4.28
C HIS A 57 5.58 7.96 4.09
N ASN A 58 6.22 9.01 4.62
CA ASN A 58 5.72 10.39 4.58
C ASN A 58 4.29 10.49 5.13
N PHE A 59 4.06 9.89 6.29
CA PHE A 59 2.74 9.90 6.92
C PHE A 59 2.38 11.31 7.39
N GLN A 60 1.13 11.69 7.17
CA GLN A 60 0.60 12.99 7.56
C GLN A 60 -0.84 12.84 8.05
N ALA A 61 -1.13 13.38 9.23
CA ALA A 61 -2.49 13.50 9.72
C ALA A 61 -3.25 14.58 8.95
N GLN A 62 -4.58 14.52 8.94
CA GLN A 62 -5.46 15.45 8.21
C GLN A 62 -5.23 16.92 8.57
N ASN A 63 -4.83 17.20 9.82
CA ASN A 63 -4.48 18.54 10.28
C ASN A 63 -3.09 19.03 9.82
N GLY A 64 -2.40 18.26 8.98
CA GLY A 64 -1.07 18.57 8.44
C GLY A 64 0.10 18.10 9.31
N THR A 65 -0.15 17.52 10.48
CA THR A 65 0.92 17.08 11.39
C THR A 65 1.69 15.91 10.78
N PRO A 66 3.03 16.01 10.62
CA PRO A 66 3.83 14.90 10.14
C PRO A 66 3.91 13.79 11.19
N ILE A 67 3.78 12.55 10.73
CA ILE A 67 4.02 11.34 11.51
C ILE A 67 5.32 10.74 10.98
N SER A 68 6.34 10.67 11.83
CA SER A 68 7.67 10.19 11.44
C SER A 68 7.71 8.67 11.41
N GLY A 69 8.53 8.10 10.52
CA GLY A 69 8.75 6.66 10.44
C GLY A 69 8.33 6.07 9.09
N GLU A 70 8.37 4.75 9.02
CA GLU A 70 8.01 4.00 7.82
C GLU A 70 7.41 2.65 8.19
N VAL A 71 6.58 2.12 7.29
CA VAL A 71 6.02 0.78 7.37
C VAL A 71 6.45 0.01 6.12
N ALA A 72 7.22 -1.05 6.31
CA ALA A 72 7.69 -1.89 5.21
C ALA A 72 6.57 -2.81 4.72
N ILE A 73 6.47 -2.94 3.40
CA ILE A 73 5.67 -3.96 2.70
C ILE A 73 6.62 -5.11 2.39
N ARG A 74 6.36 -6.28 2.96
CA ARG A 74 7.27 -7.45 2.89
C ARG A 74 6.49 -8.76 2.79
N ASN A 75 7.21 -9.81 2.37
CA ASN A 75 6.62 -11.13 2.13
C ASN A 75 5.40 -11.05 1.19
N GLY A 76 5.47 -10.15 0.20
CA GLY A 76 4.39 -9.96 -0.74
C GLY A 76 4.40 -11.05 -1.81
N VAL A 77 3.22 -11.54 -2.17
CA VAL A 77 3.01 -12.60 -3.15
C VAL A 77 1.98 -12.14 -4.17
N ILE A 78 2.24 -12.42 -5.44
CA ILE A 78 1.31 -12.23 -6.56
C ILE A 78 0.61 -13.58 -6.81
N THR A 79 -0.71 -13.57 -6.99
CA THR A 79 -1.47 -14.78 -7.33
C THR A 79 -2.52 -14.44 -8.37
N GLY A 80 -2.28 -14.86 -9.61
CA GLY A 80 -3.12 -14.40 -10.72
C GLY A 80 -2.95 -12.89 -10.93
N ALA A 81 -4.06 -12.15 -10.82
CA ALA A 81 -4.07 -10.68 -10.88
C ALA A 81 -4.20 -10.02 -9.48
N GLU A 82 -4.14 -10.82 -8.41
CA GLU A 82 -4.23 -10.36 -7.03
C GLU A 82 -2.84 -10.30 -6.38
N TYR A 83 -2.74 -9.59 -5.27
CA TYR A 83 -1.61 -9.69 -4.36
C TYR A 83 -2.01 -9.69 -2.89
N SER A 84 -1.10 -10.18 -2.05
CA SER A 84 -1.14 -10.00 -0.60
C SER A 84 0.26 -9.77 -0.07
N ALA A 85 0.39 -9.01 1.02
CA ALA A 85 1.67 -8.74 1.68
C ALA A 85 1.48 -8.48 3.17
N THR A 86 2.57 -8.63 3.93
CA THR A 86 2.63 -8.24 5.35
C THR A 86 3.19 -6.85 5.51
N LEU A 87 2.67 -6.12 6.48
CA LEU A 87 3.10 -4.78 6.85
C LEU A 87 3.78 -4.82 8.21
N ALA A 88 4.91 -4.12 8.36
CA ALA A 88 5.46 -3.84 9.68
C ALA A 88 6.36 -2.62 9.70
N GLY A 89 6.31 -1.88 10.79
CA GLY A 89 7.14 -0.69 10.95
C GLY A 89 7.00 -0.03 12.30
N GLN A 90 7.53 1.17 12.38
CA GLN A 90 7.41 2.02 13.55
C GLN A 90 7.05 3.43 13.11
N LEU A 91 6.11 4.03 13.82
CA LEU A 91 5.69 5.40 13.63
C LEU A 91 5.92 6.19 14.92
N SER A 92 6.07 7.51 14.79
CA SER A 92 6.14 8.41 15.93
C SER A 92 5.47 9.75 15.63
N ALA A 93 4.64 10.19 16.57
CA ALA A 93 3.92 11.45 16.51
C ALA A 93 3.80 12.02 17.93
N ALA A 94 3.92 13.35 18.06
CA ALA A 94 3.78 14.06 19.33
C ALA A 94 4.60 13.50 20.52
N GLY A 95 5.75 12.89 20.25
CA GLY A 95 6.61 12.27 21.26
C GLY A 95 6.25 10.83 21.64
N GLU A 96 5.15 10.29 21.11
CA GLU A 96 4.75 8.90 21.26
C GLU A 96 5.36 8.04 20.14
N ARG A 97 5.68 6.78 20.44
CA ARG A 97 6.09 5.78 19.45
C ARG A 97 5.02 4.69 19.35
N ALA A 98 4.80 4.22 18.13
CA ALA A 98 3.88 3.14 17.85
C ALA A 98 4.54 2.04 17.00
N SER A 99 4.33 0.77 17.37
CA SER A 99 4.59 -0.37 16.47
C SER A 99 3.40 -0.54 15.53
N VAL A 100 3.70 -0.78 14.26
CA VAL A 100 2.68 -1.10 13.25
C VAL A 100 2.91 -2.52 12.75
N SER A 101 1.85 -3.31 12.67
CA SER A 101 1.83 -4.61 12.01
C SER A 101 0.51 -4.85 11.31
N GLY A 102 0.50 -5.50 10.15
CA GLY A 102 -0.74 -5.71 9.41
C GLY A 102 -0.56 -6.46 8.11
N THR A 103 -1.56 -6.33 7.23
CA THR A 103 -1.56 -6.88 5.88
C THR A 103 -2.05 -5.83 4.88
N ALA A 104 -1.59 -5.98 3.65
CA ALA A 104 -2.14 -5.30 2.48
C ALA A 104 -2.53 -6.36 1.45
N TYR A 105 -3.66 -6.18 0.78
CA TYR A 105 -4.14 -7.06 -0.27
C TYR A 105 -4.96 -6.28 -1.30
N GLY A 106 -5.00 -6.77 -2.54
CA GLY A 106 -5.76 -6.14 -3.60
C GLY A 106 -5.39 -6.66 -4.97
N ASP A 107 -5.58 -5.82 -5.98
CA ASP A 107 -5.59 -6.22 -7.38
C ASP A 107 -4.62 -5.39 -8.24
N PHE A 108 -4.22 -5.99 -9.35
CA PHE A 108 -3.62 -5.31 -10.48
C PHE A 108 -4.71 -4.94 -11.50
N SER A 109 -4.65 -3.70 -11.97
CA SER A 109 -5.63 -3.13 -12.90
C SER A 109 -4.97 -2.46 -14.10
N GLY A 110 -5.73 -2.32 -15.17
CA GLY A 110 -5.33 -1.69 -16.43
C GLY A 110 -4.44 -2.56 -17.31
N ARG A 111 -3.87 -1.97 -18.37
CA ARG A 111 -3.11 -2.73 -19.38
C ARG A 111 -1.74 -3.12 -18.83
N GLN A 112 -1.47 -4.43 -18.80
CA GLN A 112 -0.22 -5.00 -18.28
C GLN A 112 0.05 -4.59 -16.83
N ALA A 113 -0.99 -4.65 -15.98
CA ALA A 113 -0.89 -4.34 -14.56
C ALA A 113 -0.32 -2.93 -14.30
N GLU A 114 -0.90 -1.89 -14.92
CA GLU A 114 -0.36 -0.52 -14.79
C GLU A 114 -0.73 0.16 -13.47
N ILE A 115 -1.80 -0.31 -12.83
CA ILE A 115 -2.31 0.19 -11.56
C ILE A 115 -2.29 -0.95 -10.54
N VAL A 116 -2.01 -0.60 -9.29
CA VAL A 116 -2.20 -1.45 -8.12
C VAL A 116 -3.15 -0.72 -7.18
N ASP A 117 -4.22 -1.38 -6.79
CA ASP A 117 -5.13 -0.90 -5.77
C ASP A 117 -5.33 -1.94 -4.67
N GLY A 118 -5.83 -1.55 -3.51
CA GLY A 118 -6.11 -2.51 -2.46
C GLY A 118 -6.39 -1.92 -1.10
N SER A 119 -6.68 -2.83 -0.16
CA SER A 119 -7.00 -2.51 1.22
C SER A 119 -5.83 -2.81 2.14
N ILE A 120 -5.75 -2.04 3.21
CA ILE A 120 -4.81 -2.20 4.31
C ILE A 120 -5.62 -2.53 5.57
N SER A 121 -5.17 -3.55 6.31
CA SER A 121 -5.65 -3.84 7.66
C SER A 121 -4.44 -3.88 8.59
N ALA A 122 -4.40 -2.97 9.56
CA ALA A 122 -3.25 -2.82 10.45
C ALA A 122 -3.66 -2.69 11.91
N GLN A 123 -2.75 -3.14 12.77
CA GLN A 123 -2.74 -2.91 14.20
C GLN A 123 -1.65 -1.87 14.49
N VAL A 124 -2.01 -0.86 15.29
CA VAL A 124 -1.11 0.17 15.80
C VAL A 124 -1.05 0.03 17.31
N GLU A 125 0.12 -0.29 17.85
CA GLU A 125 0.34 -0.50 19.27
C GLU A 125 1.16 0.64 19.85
N THR A 126 0.62 1.29 20.88
CA THR A 126 1.22 2.43 21.61
C THR A 126 1.36 2.08 23.09
N SER A 127 1.94 2.98 23.89
CA SER A 127 1.95 2.80 25.36
C SER A 127 0.56 2.84 26.01
N TYR A 128 -0.44 3.40 25.31
CA TYR A 128 -1.81 3.54 25.80
C TYR A 128 -2.73 2.38 25.40
N GLY A 129 -2.32 1.56 24.43
CA GLY A 129 -3.09 0.43 23.97
C GLY A 129 -2.90 0.11 22.49
N THR A 130 -3.76 -0.76 22.00
CA THR A 130 -3.81 -1.21 20.60
C THR A 130 -5.02 -0.60 19.90
N GLU A 131 -4.80 -0.06 18.72
CA GLU A 131 -5.84 0.39 17.79
C GLU A 131 -5.80 -0.42 16.50
N TYR A 132 -6.96 -0.59 15.88
CA TYR A 132 -7.10 -1.24 14.57
C TYR A 132 -7.45 -0.19 13.53
N VAL A 133 -6.67 -0.17 12.46
CA VAL A 133 -6.76 0.82 11.39
C VAL A 133 -7.01 0.10 10.08
N SER A 134 -8.05 0.51 9.38
CA SER A 134 -8.26 0.16 7.97
C SER A 134 -7.75 1.30 7.09
N GLY A 135 -7.34 0.93 5.87
CA GLY A 135 -6.97 1.89 4.85
C GLY A 135 -7.15 1.34 3.46
N GLU A 136 -6.94 2.20 2.49
CA GLU A 136 -6.95 1.91 1.07
C GLU A 136 -5.69 2.49 0.44
N MET A 137 -5.21 1.87 -0.64
CA MET A 137 -4.09 2.40 -1.40
C MET A 137 -4.33 2.26 -2.89
N ILE A 138 -3.77 3.22 -3.62
CA ILE A 138 -3.78 3.29 -5.07
C ILE A 138 -2.41 3.74 -5.55
N LEU A 139 -1.82 2.96 -6.44
CA LEU A 139 -0.50 3.18 -6.99
C LEU A 139 -0.50 2.97 -8.50
N LYS A 140 0.43 3.65 -9.17
CA LYS A 140 0.63 3.54 -10.62
C LYS A 140 2.12 3.43 -10.93
N ARG A 141 2.45 2.64 -11.94
CA ARG A 141 3.83 2.46 -12.42
C ARG A 141 4.37 3.68 -13.18
#